data_AF-W6KHF3-F1
#
_entry.id   AF-W6KHF3-F1
#
_cell.length_a   1.000
_cell.length_b   1.000
_cell.length_c   1.000
_cell.angle_alpha   90.00
_cell.angle_beta   90.00
_cell.angle_gamma   90.00
#
_symmetry.space_group_name_H-M   'P 1'
#
loop_
_entity.id
_entity.type
_entity.pdbx_description
1 polymer ?
#
loop_
_entity_poly.entity_id
_entity_poly.type
_entity_poly.pdbx_seq_one_letter_code
_entity_poly.pdbx_strand_id
1 'polypeptide(L)'
;MNAIFYPEKSIGGGSLLFQVTLFCTLAWSVVWFLLTFSFLIFKASILPFPLAALTMEIVSTFLVLVVELLSVITGIRGNLTECRTTIVVSNILLFVGGIGAFYYMWLQTYVMMLDLAFSAILLGVDALTFLSGFWALHNTFRRQAGWAFMPYHREIDKKKQ
;
A
#
# COMPACT_ATOMS: atom_id res chain seq x y z
N MET A 1 -13.18 37.48 -4.83
CA MET A 1 -13.79 36.54 -3.86
C MET A 1 -13.03 35.23 -3.95
N ASN A 2 -12.03 35.04 -3.09
CA ASN A 2 -11.26 33.80 -3.02
C ASN A 2 -11.87 32.95 -1.91
N ALA A 3 -12.64 31.93 -2.28
CA ALA A 3 -13.02 30.89 -1.33
C ALA A 3 -11.76 30.08 -1.02
N ILE A 4 -11.10 30.43 0.09
CA ILE A 4 -10.05 29.60 0.67
C ILE A 4 -10.74 28.30 1.10
N PHE A 5 -10.48 27.24 0.35
CA PHE A 5 -10.92 25.89 0.65
C PHE A 5 -10.18 25.46 1.92
N TYR A 6 -10.78 25.70 3.09
CA TYR A 6 -10.31 25.09 4.32
C TYR A 6 -10.76 23.62 4.28
N PRO A 7 -9.85 22.64 4.11
CA PRO A 7 -10.24 21.26 4.32
C PRO A 7 -10.65 21.15 5.79
N GLU A 8 -11.94 20.97 6.02
CA GLU A 8 -12.44 20.61 7.33
C GLU A 8 -11.68 19.35 7.75
N LYS A 9 -10.82 19.49 8.76
CA LYS A 9 -10.01 18.40 9.26
C LYS A 9 -10.98 17.46 9.97
N SER A 10 -11.44 16.43 9.26
CA SER A 10 -12.19 15.31 9.86
C SER A 10 -11.28 14.66 10.90
N ILE A 11 -11.49 15.03 12.16
CA ILE A 11 -10.84 14.41 13.30
C ILE A 11 -11.61 13.10 13.55
N GLY A 12 -11.26 12.02 12.85
CA GLY A 12 -11.58 10.66 13.30
C GLY A 12 -12.17 9.64 12.33
N GLY A 13 -12.13 9.81 11.00
CA GLY A 13 -12.75 8.84 10.07
C GLY A 13 -11.82 7.83 9.40
N GLY A 14 -10.52 7.82 9.69
CA GLY A 14 -9.54 6.89 9.12
C GLY A 14 -9.85 5.41 9.42
N SER A 15 -9.53 4.51 8.49
CA SER A 15 -9.77 3.07 8.64
C SER A 15 -8.65 2.43 9.45
N LEU A 16 -8.97 1.90 10.63
CA LEU A 16 -8.01 1.23 11.51
C LEU A 16 -7.42 -0.02 10.86
N LEU A 17 -8.26 -0.82 10.18
CA LEU A 17 -7.83 -2.03 9.48
C LEU A 17 -6.78 -1.72 8.40
N PHE A 18 -7.01 -0.67 7.61
CA PHE A 18 -6.06 -0.24 6.58
C PHE A 18 -4.74 0.22 7.21
N GLN A 19 -4.80 0.93 8.34
CA GLN A 19 -3.59 1.39 9.02
C GLN A 19 -2.76 0.23 9.59
N VAL A 20 -3.39 -0.76 10.21
CA VAL A 20 -2.68 -1.95 10.73
C VAL A 20 -2.01 -2.73 9.60
N THR A 21 -2.73 -2.96 8.49
CA THR A 21 -2.19 -3.68 7.33
C THR A 21 -1.05 -2.94 6.63
N LEU A 22 -1.10 -1.60 6.57
CA LEU A 22 0.03 -0.78 6.10
C LEU A 22 1.30 -0.96 6.97
N PHE A 23 1.16 -1.01 8.29
CA PHE A 23 2.31 -1.27 9.18
C PHE A 23 2.86 -2.69 9.02
N CYS A 24 1.98 -3.69 8.85
CA CYS A 24 2.40 -5.06 8.54
C CYS A 24 3.17 -5.12 7.22
N THR A 25 2.70 -4.41 6.19
CA THR A 25 3.37 -4.29 4.87
C THR A 25 4.75 -3.67 5.01
N LEU A 26 4.86 -2.59 5.79
CA LEU A 26 6.16 -1.96 6.06
C LEU A 26 7.13 -2.90 6.77
N ALA A 27 6.68 -3.57 7.83
CA ALA A 27 7.53 -4.47 8.58
C ALA A 27 7.99 -5.66 7.71
N TRP A 28 7.06 -6.24 6.95
CA TRP A 28 7.34 -7.39 6.12
C TRP A 28 8.21 -7.05 4.91
N SER A 29 7.98 -5.90 4.25
CA SER A 29 8.82 -5.45 3.13
C SER A 29 10.29 -5.25 3.52
N VAL A 30 10.57 -4.74 4.73
CA VAL A 30 11.94 -4.64 5.26
C VAL A 30 12.55 -6.02 5.48
N VAL A 31 11.80 -6.94 6.11
CA VAL A 31 12.27 -8.32 6.34
C VAL A 31 12.55 -9.04 5.02
N TRP A 32 11.60 -8.96 4.08
CA TRP A 32 11.72 -9.52 2.74
C TRP A 32 12.96 -8.98 2.02
N PHE A 33 13.16 -7.65 2.02
CA PHE A 33 14.31 -7.02 1.38
C PHE A 33 15.64 -7.53 1.95
N LEU A 34 15.78 -7.58 3.27
CA LEU A 34 17.03 -8.04 3.91
C LEU A 34 17.33 -9.51 3.56
N LEU A 35 16.31 -10.36 3.54
CA LEU A 35 16.45 -11.77 3.24
C LEU A 35 16.77 -12.03 1.77
N THR A 36 15.97 -11.46 0.86
CA THR A 36 16.20 -11.58 -0.59
C THR A 36 17.54 -10.98 -0.99
N PHE A 37 17.95 -9.85 -0.40
CA PHE A 37 19.29 -9.30 -0.65
C PHE A 37 20.40 -10.23 -0.15
N SER A 38 20.26 -10.83 1.04
CA SER A 38 21.20 -11.83 1.57
C SER A 38 21.30 -13.06 0.64
N PHE A 39 20.18 -13.49 0.09
CA PHE A 39 20.11 -14.57 -0.89
C PHE A 39 20.77 -14.22 -2.23
N LEU A 40 20.70 -12.98 -2.69
CA LEU A 40 21.42 -12.55 -3.89
C LEU A 40 22.93 -12.59 -3.67
N ILE A 41 23.44 -12.20 -2.49
CA ILE A 41 24.86 -12.33 -2.14
C ILE A 41 25.29 -13.81 -2.14
N PHE A 42 24.45 -14.69 -1.58
CA PHE A 42 24.68 -16.14 -1.59
C PHE A 42 24.73 -16.70 -3.02
N LYS A 43 23.76 -16.35 -3.87
CA LYS A 43 23.71 -16.76 -5.29
C LYS A 43 24.94 -16.26 -6.05
N ALA A 44 25.36 -15.02 -5.83
CA ALA A 44 26.55 -14.45 -6.46
C ALA A 44 27.85 -15.15 -6.07
N SER A 45 27.91 -15.74 -4.87
CA SER A 45 29.13 -16.36 -4.33
C SER A 45 29.29 -17.84 -4.71
N ILE A 46 28.18 -18.59 -4.81
CA ILE A 46 28.21 -20.05 -4.92
C ILE A 46 27.72 -20.55 -6.27
N LEU A 47 26.74 -19.88 -6.88
CA LEU A 47 26.16 -20.32 -8.15
C LEU A 47 26.86 -19.63 -9.32
N PRO A 48 27.07 -20.32 -10.46
CA PRO A 48 27.53 -19.70 -11.69
C PRO A 48 26.41 -18.83 -12.27
N PHE A 49 26.25 -17.62 -11.74
CA PHE A 49 25.18 -16.71 -12.09
C PHE A 49 25.62 -15.75 -13.21
N PRO A 50 24.87 -15.61 -14.31
CA PRO A 50 25.22 -14.65 -15.35
C PRO A 50 25.11 -13.22 -14.80
N LEU A 51 26.19 -12.44 -14.95
CA LEU A 51 26.33 -11.12 -14.32
C LEU A 51 25.16 -10.17 -14.64
N ALA A 52 24.68 -10.20 -15.89
CA ALA A 52 23.55 -9.37 -16.33
C ALA A 52 22.25 -9.69 -15.57
N ALA A 53 21.94 -10.97 -15.34
CA ALA A 53 20.75 -11.36 -14.60
C ALA A 53 20.89 -10.98 -13.11
N LEU A 54 22.09 -11.13 -12.53
CA LEU A 54 22.34 -10.76 -11.13
C LEU A 54 22.11 -9.26 -10.91
N THR A 55 22.63 -8.42 -11.80
CA THR A 55 22.42 -6.97 -11.70
C THR A 55 20.93 -6.61 -11.81
N MET A 56 20.19 -7.24 -12.72
CA MET A 56 18.75 -7.01 -12.87
C MET A 56 17.95 -7.43 -11.62
N GLU A 57 18.30 -8.57 -11.00
CA GLU A 57 17.71 -9.00 -9.74
C GLU A 57 18.06 -8.02 -8.61
N ILE A 58 19.31 -7.58 -8.46
CA ILE A 58 19.66 -6.58 -7.44
C ILE A 58 18.85 -5.29 -7.63
N VAL A 59 18.85 -4.72 -8.83
CA VAL A 59 18.13 -3.47 -9.13
C VAL A 59 16.63 -3.60 -8.88
N SER A 60 16.01 -4.70 -9.31
CA SER A 60 14.59 -4.91 -9.08
C SER A 60 14.25 -5.10 -7.60
N THR A 61 15.14 -5.69 -6.79
CA THR A 61 14.92 -5.83 -5.34
C THR A 61 14.79 -4.47 -4.67
N PHE A 62 15.68 -3.53 -5.02
CA PHE A 62 15.59 -2.15 -4.54
C PHE A 62 14.35 -1.43 -5.08
N LEU A 63 13.98 -1.67 -6.34
CA LEU A 63 12.81 -1.05 -6.95
C LEU A 63 11.53 -1.49 -6.24
N VAL A 64 11.36 -2.77 -5.95
CA VAL A 64 10.22 -3.29 -5.18
C VAL A 64 10.15 -2.64 -3.81
N LEU A 65 11.28 -2.58 -3.08
CA LEU A 65 11.30 -1.91 -1.77
C LEU A 65 10.89 -0.43 -1.87
N VAL A 66 11.40 0.31 -2.85
CA VAL A 66 11.04 1.73 -3.03
C VAL A 66 9.56 1.88 -3.31
N VAL A 67 8.99 1.03 -4.18
CA VAL A 67 7.56 1.04 -4.47
C VAL A 67 6.75 0.76 -3.20
N GLU A 68 7.11 -0.27 -2.42
CA GLU A 68 6.43 -0.58 -1.15
C GLU A 68 6.48 0.59 -0.15
N LEU A 69 7.64 1.24 -0.01
CA LEU A 69 7.77 2.40 0.88
C LEU A 69 6.91 3.57 0.42
N LEU A 70 6.85 3.83 -0.88
CA LEU A 70 5.98 4.88 -1.44
C LEU A 70 4.49 4.51 -1.26
N SER A 71 4.12 3.25 -1.48
CA SER A 71 2.78 2.71 -1.20
C SER A 71 2.37 2.99 0.24
N VAL A 72 3.24 2.68 1.20
CA VAL A 72 2.97 2.81 2.63
C VAL A 72 2.89 4.28 3.04
N ILE A 73 3.86 5.11 2.65
CA ILE A 73 3.88 6.53 3.03
C ILE A 73 2.65 7.27 2.48
N THR A 74 2.29 7.01 1.23
CA THR A 74 1.08 7.57 0.63
C THR A 74 -0.18 7.01 1.30
N GLY A 75 -0.22 5.71 1.62
CA GLY A 75 -1.34 5.08 2.29
C GLY A 75 -1.61 5.64 3.69
N ILE A 76 -0.56 5.77 4.51
CA ILE A 76 -0.65 6.35 5.87
C ILE A 76 -1.17 7.79 5.78
N ARG A 77 -0.59 8.60 4.89
CA ARG A 77 -1.02 9.99 4.69
C ARG A 77 -2.46 10.07 4.19
N GLY A 78 -2.84 9.23 3.24
CA GLY A 78 -4.19 9.17 2.69
C GLY A 78 -5.24 8.76 3.71
N ASN A 79 -4.93 7.77 4.55
CA ASN A 79 -5.84 7.31 5.60
C ASN A 79 -6.07 8.37 6.68
N LEU A 80 -5.00 9.03 7.14
CA LEU A 80 -5.07 10.07 8.19
C LEU A 80 -5.75 11.35 7.71
N THR A 81 -5.65 11.68 6.43
CA THR A 81 -6.26 12.88 5.83
C THR A 81 -7.62 12.61 5.20
N GLU A 82 -8.07 11.35 5.21
CA GLU A 82 -9.25 10.87 4.46
C GLU A 82 -9.24 11.31 2.98
N CYS A 83 -8.05 11.49 2.42
CA CYS A 83 -7.87 11.95 1.05
C CYS A 83 -7.97 10.78 0.09
N ARG A 84 -9.11 10.69 -0.60
CA ARG A 84 -9.40 9.64 -1.58
C ARG A 84 -8.32 9.50 -2.66
N THR A 85 -7.82 10.61 -3.19
CA THR A 85 -6.79 10.59 -4.23
C THR A 85 -5.52 9.90 -3.75
N THR A 86 -5.08 10.21 -2.52
CA THR A 86 -3.87 9.62 -1.95
C THR A 86 -4.06 8.13 -1.65
N ILE A 87 -5.27 7.72 -1.21
CA ILE A 87 -5.60 6.29 -1.00
C ILE A 87 -5.58 5.55 -2.34
N VAL A 88 -6.15 6.11 -3.41
CA VAL A 88 -6.11 5.51 -4.76
C VAL A 88 -4.66 5.35 -5.24
N VAL A 89 -3.83 6.37 -5.09
CA VAL A 89 -2.41 6.31 -5.46
C VAL A 89 -1.68 5.21 -4.68
N SER A 90 -1.91 5.10 -3.37
CA SER A 90 -1.36 4.04 -2.53
C SER A 90 -1.79 2.65 -3.02
N ASN A 91 -3.07 2.45 -3.34
CA ASN A 91 -3.58 1.18 -3.88
C ASN A 91 -2.96 0.82 -5.24
N ILE A 92 -2.73 1.80 -6.12
CA ILE A 92 -2.04 1.55 -7.40
C ILE A 92 -0.60 1.13 -7.15
N LEU A 93 0.11 1.81 -6.25
CA LEU A 93 1.48 1.46 -5.89
C LEU A 93 1.56 0.07 -5.25
N LEU A 94 0.61 -0.31 -4.37
CA LEU A 94 0.50 -1.68 -3.82
C LEU A 94 0.30 -2.72 -4.90
N PHE A 95 -0.51 -2.42 -5.92
CA PHE A 95 -0.70 -3.33 -7.05
C PHE A 95 0.59 -3.53 -7.85
N VAL A 96 1.33 -2.44 -8.11
CA VAL A 96 2.64 -2.49 -8.78
C VAL A 96 3.66 -3.25 -7.92
N GLY A 97 3.66 -3.03 -6.61
CA GLY A 97 4.48 -3.75 -5.64
C GLY A 97 4.21 -5.26 -5.64
N GLY A 98 2.92 -5.64 -5.63
CA GLY A 98 2.49 -7.03 -5.74
C GLY A 98 2.92 -7.71 -7.05
N ILE A 99 2.96 -7.00 -8.18
CA ILE A 99 3.56 -7.53 -9.43
C ILE A 99 5.05 -7.82 -9.21
N GLY A 100 5.75 -6.94 -8.50
CA GLY A 100 7.15 -7.15 -8.10
C GLY A 100 7.34 -8.37 -7.21
N ALA A 101 6.50 -8.54 -6.18
CA ALA A 101 6.53 -9.71 -5.31
C ALA A 101 6.26 -11.01 -6.09
N PHE A 102 5.32 -10.99 -7.05
CA PHE A 102 5.06 -12.11 -7.94
C PHE A 102 6.26 -12.46 -8.82
N TYR A 103 6.98 -11.45 -9.33
CA TYR A 103 8.21 -11.66 -10.08
C TYR A 103 9.25 -12.44 -9.27
N TYR A 104 9.50 -12.06 -8.00
CA TYR A 104 10.44 -12.77 -7.13
C TYR A 104 9.96 -14.17 -6.71
N MET A 105 8.64 -14.37 -6.63
CA MET A 105 8.09 -15.67 -6.30
C MET A 105 8.31 -16.70 -7.41
N TRP A 106 8.16 -16.33 -8.69
CA TRP A 106 8.08 -17.30 -9.79
C TRP A 106 9.11 -17.12 -10.90
N LEU A 107 9.51 -15.87 -11.22
CA LEU A 107 10.25 -15.54 -12.43
C LEU A 107 11.77 -15.40 -12.21
N GLN A 108 12.26 -15.74 -11.03
CA GLN A 108 13.68 -15.64 -10.71
C GLN A 108 14.51 -16.72 -11.40
N THR A 109 15.75 -16.40 -11.78
CA THR A 109 16.64 -17.29 -12.54
C THR A 109 17.00 -18.57 -11.75
N TYR A 110 17.12 -18.45 -10.42
CA TYR A 110 17.31 -19.56 -9.50
C TYR A 110 16.41 -19.37 -8.29
N VAL A 111 15.22 -19.98 -8.33
CA VAL A 111 14.24 -19.91 -7.26
C VAL A 111 14.71 -20.77 -6.08
N MET A 112 14.91 -20.15 -4.92
CA MET A 112 15.15 -20.87 -3.66
C MET A 112 13.82 -20.98 -2.92
N MET A 113 13.52 -22.14 -2.31
CA MET A 113 12.22 -22.37 -1.65
C MET A 113 11.92 -21.32 -0.56
N LEU A 114 12.96 -20.85 0.12
CA LEU A 114 12.84 -19.86 1.18
C LEU A 114 12.53 -18.45 0.63
N ASP A 115 13.16 -18.06 -0.48
CA ASP A 115 12.91 -16.80 -1.20
C ASP A 115 11.49 -16.76 -1.78
N LEU A 116 11.02 -17.91 -2.32
CA LEU A 116 9.65 -18.12 -2.76
C LEU A 116 8.65 -17.95 -1.61
N ALA A 117 8.91 -18.55 -0.45
CA ALA A 117 8.04 -18.44 0.71
C ALA A 117 7.92 -17.00 1.22
N PHE A 118 9.05 -16.28 1.34
CA PHE A 118 9.03 -14.89 1.79
C PHE A 118 8.31 -13.96 0.81
N SER A 119 8.52 -14.17 -0.50
CA SER A 119 7.85 -13.40 -1.56
C SER A 119 6.35 -13.69 -1.62
N ALA A 120 5.93 -14.94 -1.37
CA ALA A 120 4.52 -15.31 -1.29
C ALA A 120 3.83 -14.65 -0.08
N ILE A 121 4.50 -14.58 1.07
CA ILE A 121 3.95 -13.88 2.25
C ILE A 121 3.87 -12.37 1.99
N LEU A 122 4.88 -11.77 1.33
CA LEU A 122 4.84 -10.35 0.95
C LEU A 122 3.62 -10.08 0.08
N LEU A 123 3.44 -10.86 -0.99
CA LEU A 123 2.28 -10.77 -1.86
C LEU A 123 0.95 -10.93 -1.11
N GLY A 124 0.90 -11.84 -0.13
CA GLY A 124 -0.29 -12.05 0.71
C GLY A 124 -0.61 -10.84 1.60
N VAL A 125 0.41 -10.23 2.21
CA VAL A 125 0.27 -9.01 3.02
C VAL A 125 -0.16 -7.84 2.13
N ASP A 126 0.47 -7.65 0.97
CA ASP A 126 0.15 -6.59 0.03
C ASP A 126 -1.29 -6.72 -0.48
N ALA A 127 -1.74 -7.95 -0.76
CA ALA A 127 -3.12 -8.22 -1.15
C ALA A 127 -4.11 -7.85 -0.04
N LEU A 128 -3.82 -8.20 1.22
CA LEU A 128 -4.65 -7.80 2.36
C LEU A 128 -4.72 -6.28 2.53
N THR A 129 -3.58 -5.58 2.37
CA THR A 129 -3.50 -4.13 2.44
C THR A 129 -4.23 -3.46 1.27
N PHE A 130 -4.14 -4.04 0.07
CA PHE A 130 -4.87 -3.57 -1.09
C PHE A 130 -6.40 -3.69 -0.88
N LEU A 131 -6.86 -4.83 -0.38
CA LEU A 131 -8.29 -5.06 -0.09
C LEU A 131 -8.81 -4.14 1.01
N SER A 132 -8.03 -3.94 2.08
CA SER A 132 -8.41 -3.03 3.17
C SER A 132 -8.40 -1.56 2.72
N GLY A 133 -7.48 -1.16 1.84
CA GLY A 133 -7.44 0.15 1.20
C GLY A 133 -8.63 0.37 0.26
N PHE A 134 -8.99 -0.63 -0.53
CA PHE A 134 -10.18 -0.59 -1.38
C PHE A 134 -11.47 -0.45 -0.55
N TRP A 135 -11.58 -1.20 0.55
CA TRP A 135 -12.69 -1.08 1.49
C TRP A 135 -12.78 0.32 2.11
N ALA A 136 -11.65 0.87 2.55
CA ALA A 136 -11.57 2.23 3.10
C ALA A 136 -12.03 3.26 2.05
N LEU A 137 -11.55 3.15 0.82
CA LEU A 137 -11.94 4.01 -0.29
C LEU A 137 -13.45 3.93 -0.55
N HIS A 138 -14.00 2.73 -0.68
CA HIS A 138 -15.43 2.54 -0.91
C HIS A 138 -16.30 3.13 0.23
N ASN A 139 -15.86 3.04 1.49
CA ASN A 139 -16.57 3.68 2.62
C ASN A 139 -16.54 5.21 2.53
N THR A 140 -15.43 5.80 2.09
CA THR A 140 -15.36 7.26 1.88
C THR A 140 -16.30 7.73 0.76
N PHE A 141 -16.49 6.91 -0.29
CA PHE A 141 -17.47 7.20 -1.35
C PHE A 141 -18.91 7.14 -0.82
N ARG A 142 -19.27 6.11 -0.05
CA ARG A 142 -20.61 6.00 0.55
C ARG A 142 -20.93 7.17 1.47
N ARG A 143 -19.95 7.60 2.28
CA ARG A 143 -20.11 8.74 3.19
C ARG A 143 -20.55 9.99 2.41
N GLN A 144 -19.85 10.36 1.33
CA GLN A 144 -20.22 11.56 0.56
C GLN A 144 -21.63 11.54 -0.04
N ALA A 145 -22.09 10.37 -0.52
CA ALA A 145 -23.45 10.26 -1.01
C ALA A 145 -24.47 10.54 0.10
N GLY A 146 -24.23 10.04 1.32
CA GLY A 146 -25.11 10.29 2.48
C GLY A 146 -25.23 11.76 2.86
N TRP A 147 -24.12 12.52 2.84
CA TRP A 147 -24.14 13.97 3.12
C TRP A 147 -24.85 14.78 2.03
N ALA A 148 -24.75 14.36 0.76
CA ALA A 148 -25.46 15.02 -0.35
C ALA A 148 -27.00 14.89 -0.24
N PHE A 149 -27.50 13.89 0.49
CA PHE A 149 -28.94 13.67 0.71
C PHE A 149 -29.43 14.15 2.08
N MET A 150 -28.60 14.79 2.90
CA MET A 150 -29.00 15.28 4.22
C MET A 150 -29.43 16.75 4.11
N PRO A 151 -30.74 17.08 4.08
CA PRO A 151 -31.20 18.46 4.03
C PRO A 151 -30.91 19.11 5.38
N TYR A 152 -29.80 19.85 5.47
CA TYR A 152 -29.28 20.51 6.68
C TYR A 152 -30.20 21.60 7.27
N HIS A 153 -31.43 21.78 6.77
CA HIS A 153 -32.19 23.01 7.01
C HIS A 153 -33.61 22.81 7.55
N ARG A 154 -33.90 21.79 8.38
CA ARG A 154 -35.27 21.60 8.91
C ARG A 154 -35.45 21.45 10.43
N GLU A 155 -34.41 21.53 11.24
CA GLU A 155 -34.57 21.41 12.71
C GLU A 155 -34.44 22.71 13.50
N ILE A 156 -33.83 23.76 12.94
CA ILE A 156 -33.74 25.05 13.64
C ILE A 156 -35.08 25.81 13.59
N ASP A 157 -35.96 25.52 12.62
CA ASP A 157 -37.24 26.21 12.45
C ASP A 157 -38.36 25.63 13.34
N LYS A 158 -38.27 24.36 13.74
CA LYS A 158 -39.30 23.70 14.58
C LYS A 158 -39.18 24.01 16.08
N LYS A 159 -38.12 24.68 16.52
CA LYS A 159 -37.99 25.17 17.91
C LYS A 159 -38.34 26.65 18.05
N LYS A 160 -38.81 27.29 16.98
CA LYS A 160 -39.24 28.70 16.96
C LYS A 160 -40.73 28.89 16.68
N GLN A 161 -41.50 27.82 16.53
CA GLN A 161 -42.96 27.82 16.49
C GLN A 161 -43.50 26.98 17.65
#